data_AF-A0A7S3BL19-F1
#
_entry.id   AF-A0A7S3BL19-F1
#
_cell.length_a   1.000
_cell.length_b   1.000
_cell.length_c   1.000
_cell.angle_alpha   90.00
_cell.angle_beta   90.00
_cell.angle_gamma   90.00
#
_symmetry.space_group_name_H-M   'P 1'
#
loop_
_entity.id
_entity.type
_entity.pdbx_description
1 polymer ?
#
loop_
_entity_poly.entity_id
_entity_poly.type
_entity_poly.pdbx_seq_one_letter_code
_entity_poly.pdbx_strand_id
1 'polypeptide(L)'
;AWEPKGHRMAIIHGDGARPSVSFYSMRDDKGNPKVCKLGTFPNKQANALFWSPAGRHLIIAGLKGLNGQLEFFDADALETMATGEHFMATDIDWDSTGRFVATSVTSVHQMENGFIMWSFSGQQLYKVQKDRFYQFLWRPRPPSLLTKEDEKKAVRLVKQNAKRYEEEDELIKRGQDQELMEDRVELMRKFYAFLDANREARELTEARRKDMRGGYDSGEELETAVETIQMEEQIGEPSEEIVTGPWNSHF
;
A
#
# COMPACT_ATOMS: atom_id res chain seq x y z
N ALA A 1 12.86 -13.12 17.64
CA ALA A 1 11.39 -12.95 17.69
C ALA A 1 10.72 -14.32 17.64
N TRP A 2 9.77 -14.58 18.54
CA TRP A 2 9.02 -15.84 18.62
C TRP A 2 7.78 -15.81 17.72
N GLU A 3 7.48 -16.94 17.08
CA GLU A 3 6.25 -17.12 16.32
C GLU A 3 5.03 -17.11 17.27
N PRO A 4 4.05 -16.21 17.06
CA PRO A 4 2.82 -16.20 17.83
C PRO A 4 2.07 -17.52 17.69
N LYS A 5 1.67 -18.10 18.82
CA LYS A 5 0.93 -19.39 18.88
C LYS A 5 1.67 -20.56 18.21
N GLY A 6 2.97 -20.41 17.94
CA GLY A 6 3.80 -21.39 17.26
C GLY A 6 4.89 -21.95 18.17
N HIS A 7 5.81 -22.68 17.54
CA HIS A 7 6.98 -23.28 18.19
C HIS A 7 8.28 -22.87 17.51
N ARG A 8 8.22 -21.94 16.55
CA ARG A 8 9.38 -21.43 15.83
C ARG A 8 9.86 -20.11 16.41
N MET A 9 11.12 -19.81 16.17
CA MET A 9 11.70 -18.49 16.40
C MET A 9 12.62 -18.10 15.26
N ALA A 10 12.77 -16.80 15.05
CA ALA A 10 13.73 -16.22 14.13
C ALA A 10 14.71 -15.30 14.88
N ILE A 11 15.98 -15.36 14.51
CA ILE A 11 17.07 -14.61 15.13
C ILE A 11 17.85 -13.90 14.04
N ILE A 12 18.06 -12.59 14.20
CA ILE A 12 19.02 -11.81 13.42
C ILE A 12 20.38 -11.94 14.11
N HIS A 13 21.42 -12.32 13.37
CA HIS A 13 22.78 -12.47 13.88
C HIS A 13 23.82 -12.13 12.80
N GLY A 14 25.05 -11.93 13.20
CA GLY A 14 26.16 -11.52 12.32
C GLY A 14 26.49 -10.05 12.45
N ASP A 15 27.77 -9.76 12.25
CA ASP A 15 28.33 -8.42 12.40
C ASP A 15 28.31 -7.67 11.07
N GLY A 16 27.87 -6.40 11.08
CA GLY A 16 27.88 -5.51 9.92
C GLY A 16 26.51 -5.09 9.41
N ALA A 17 26.50 -4.41 8.25
CA ALA A 17 25.28 -3.81 7.67
C ALA A 17 24.31 -4.84 7.05
N ARG A 18 24.75 -6.08 6.85
CA ARG A 18 23.95 -7.15 6.22
C ARG A 18 23.97 -8.43 7.05
N PRO A 19 23.26 -8.47 8.19
CA PRO A 19 23.20 -9.65 9.04
C PRO A 19 22.53 -10.85 8.35
N SER A 20 22.69 -12.02 8.97
CA SER A 20 21.97 -13.23 8.62
C SER A 20 20.73 -13.39 9.50
N VAL A 21 19.66 -13.96 8.93
CA VAL A 21 18.45 -14.35 9.69
C VAL A 21 18.38 -15.86 9.74
N SER A 22 18.34 -16.43 10.94
CA SER A 22 18.20 -17.86 11.15
C SER A 22 16.86 -18.22 11.78
N PHE A 23 16.24 -19.26 11.26
CA PHE A 23 14.99 -19.82 11.77
C PHE A 23 15.26 -21.11 12.52
N TYR A 24 14.59 -21.26 13.66
CA TYR A 24 14.67 -22.42 14.52
C TYR A 24 13.26 -22.92 14.86
N SER A 25 13.12 -24.23 14.96
CA SER A 25 11.95 -24.92 15.50
C SER A 25 12.31 -25.50 16.86
N MET A 26 11.39 -25.43 17.82
CA MET A 26 11.52 -26.11 19.12
C MET A 26 11.05 -27.58 19.07
N ARG A 27 10.77 -28.10 17.87
CA ARG A 27 10.35 -29.47 17.63
C ARG A 27 11.19 -30.12 16.52
N ASP A 28 11.46 -31.41 16.67
CA ASP A 28 12.00 -32.23 15.58
C ASP A 28 10.92 -32.61 14.55
N ASP A 29 11.33 -33.27 13.46
CA ASP A 29 10.42 -33.74 12.40
C ASP A 29 9.35 -34.73 12.90
N LYS A 30 9.57 -35.32 14.08
CA LYS A 30 8.66 -36.25 14.75
C LYS A 30 7.78 -35.56 15.81
N GLY A 31 7.94 -34.25 16.00
CA GLY A 31 7.18 -33.44 16.96
C GLY A 31 7.71 -33.46 18.40
N ASN A 32 8.85 -34.10 18.67
CA ASN A 32 9.47 -34.15 20.00
C ASN A 32 10.15 -32.81 20.33
N PRO A 33 10.21 -32.41 21.62
CA PRO A 33 10.85 -31.17 22.03
C PRO A 33 12.37 -31.23 21.79
N LYS A 34 12.82 -30.58 20.72
CA LYS A 34 14.24 -30.48 20.34
C LYS A 34 14.42 -29.23 19.50
N VAL A 35 15.47 -28.46 19.79
CA VAL A 35 15.82 -27.30 18.98
C VAL A 35 16.45 -27.77 17.67
N CYS A 36 15.79 -27.45 16.55
CA CYS A 36 16.24 -27.76 15.21
C CYS A 36 16.38 -26.44 14.42
N LYS A 37 17.53 -26.22 13.79
CA LYS A 37 17.72 -25.09 12.88
C LYS A 37 17.05 -25.42 11.55
N LEU A 38 16.08 -24.61 11.13
CA LEU A 38 15.35 -24.77 9.88
C LEU A 38 16.13 -24.23 8.69
N GLY A 39 16.78 -23.07 8.87
CA GLY A 39 17.54 -22.43 7.80
C GLY A 39 18.30 -21.20 8.28
N THR A 40 19.29 -20.79 7.49
CA THR A 40 20.02 -19.53 7.65
C THR A 40 19.96 -18.78 6.32
N PHE A 41 19.48 -17.55 6.37
CA PHE A 41 19.36 -16.66 5.21
C PHE A 41 20.36 -15.53 5.38
N PRO A 42 21.49 -15.55 4.66
CA PRO A 42 22.52 -14.53 4.80
C PRO A 42 22.16 -13.24 4.07
N ASN A 43 22.95 -12.19 4.32
CA ASN A 43 22.94 -10.92 3.56
C ASN A 43 21.61 -10.16 3.59
N LYS A 44 20.91 -10.15 4.72
CA LYS A 44 19.64 -9.45 4.89
C LYS A 44 19.86 -8.01 5.35
N GLN A 45 19.06 -7.07 4.85
CA GLN A 45 19.02 -5.69 5.35
C GLN A 45 17.99 -5.61 6.47
N ALA A 46 18.30 -6.22 7.61
CA ALA A 46 17.33 -6.45 8.67
C ALA A 46 17.85 -6.02 10.04
N ASN A 47 17.04 -5.26 10.77
CA ASN A 47 17.27 -4.95 12.19
C ASN A 47 16.08 -5.30 13.08
N ALA A 48 14.91 -5.58 12.50
CA ALA A 48 13.70 -5.95 13.22
C ALA A 48 12.95 -7.09 12.53
N LEU A 49 12.26 -7.90 13.33
CA LEU A 49 11.46 -9.04 12.88
C LEU A 49 10.04 -8.92 13.42
N PHE A 50 9.04 -8.91 12.54
CA PHE A 50 7.63 -8.76 12.90
C PHE A 50 6.82 -9.97 12.43
N TRP A 51 6.48 -10.86 13.36
CA TRP A 51 5.65 -12.02 13.06
C TRP A 51 4.19 -11.65 12.91
N SER A 52 3.51 -12.28 11.96
CA SER A 52 2.05 -12.24 11.87
C SER A 52 1.43 -12.82 13.15
N PRO A 53 0.40 -12.19 13.74
CA PRO A 53 -0.35 -12.74 14.87
C PRO A 53 -0.99 -14.10 14.62
N ALA A 54 -1.15 -14.48 13.35
CA ALA A 54 -1.61 -15.80 12.91
C ALA A 54 -0.50 -16.86 12.84
N GLY A 55 0.77 -16.46 13.02
CA GLY A 55 1.95 -17.30 12.74
C GLY A 55 2.23 -17.40 11.25
N ARG A 56 3.09 -18.34 10.86
CA ARG A 56 3.53 -18.65 9.49
C ARG A 56 4.29 -17.53 8.78
N HIS A 57 3.71 -16.34 8.65
CA HIS A 57 4.32 -15.22 7.94
C HIS A 57 5.13 -14.32 8.89
N LEU A 58 6.24 -13.81 8.39
CA LEU A 58 7.14 -12.90 9.08
C LEU A 58 7.53 -11.77 8.14
N ILE A 59 7.64 -10.56 8.68
CA ILE A 59 8.36 -9.48 8.00
C ILE A 59 9.76 -9.36 8.59
N ILE A 60 10.75 -9.51 7.72
CA ILE A 60 12.14 -9.16 7.98
C ILE A 60 12.30 -7.71 7.53
N ALA A 61 12.54 -6.80 8.47
CA ALA A 61 12.52 -5.36 8.19
C ALA A 61 13.85 -4.68 8.52
N GLY A 62 14.26 -3.79 7.63
CA GLY A 62 15.34 -2.84 7.83
C GLY A 62 14.78 -1.46 8.11
N LEU A 63 14.38 -1.19 9.35
CA LEU A 63 13.78 0.10 9.72
C LEU A 63 14.83 1.19 9.96
N LYS A 64 14.40 2.46 9.92
CA LYS A 64 15.21 3.63 10.25
C LYS A 64 16.48 3.69 9.39
N GLY A 65 17.66 3.48 9.97
CA GLY A 65 18.96 3.58 9.29
C GLY A 65 19.21 2.53 8.18
N LEU A 66 18.28 1.60 7.94
CA LEU A 66 18.31 0.64 6.84
C LEU A 66 17.25 0.96 5.75
N ASN A 67 16.79 2.21 5.69
CA ASN A 67 15.93 2.79 4.64
C ASN A 67 14.55 2.14 4.44
N GLY A 68 14.10 1.27 5.33
CA GLY A 68 12.74 0.71 5.29
C GLY A 68 12.56 -0.40 4.27
N GLN A 69 13.61 -1.20 4.00
CA GLN A 69 13.46 -2.44 3.24
C GLN A 69 12.59 -3.44 3.99
N LEU A 70 11.61 -4.02 3.30
CA LEU A 70 10.67 -5.00 3.82
C LEU A 70 10.81 -6.29 3.02
N GLU A 71 10.94 -7.40 3.73
CA GLU A 71 10.92 -8.72 3.12
C GLU A 71 9.81 -9.56 3.76
N PHE A 72 8.84 -9.93 2.95
CA PHE A 72 7.71 -10.77 3.33
C PHE A 72 8.13 -12.23 3.18
N PHE A 73 8.17 -12.94 4.29
CA PHE A 73 8.74 -14.28 4.37
C PHE A 73 7.71 -15.30 4.86
N ASP A 74 7.60 -16.43 4.17
CA ASP A 74 6.80 -17.58 4.60
C ASP A 74 7.71 -18.55 5.36
N ALA A 75 7.49 -18.71 6.67
CA ALA A 75 8.30 -19.59 7.50
C ALA A 75 7.99 -21.08 7.29
N ASP A 76 6.85 -21.44 6.69
CA ASP A 76 6.52 -22.84 6.34
C ASP A 76 7.30 -23.26 5.09
N ALA A 77 7.27 -22.42 4.05
CA ALA A 77 8.00 -22.65 2.80
C ALA A 77 9.49 -22.27 2.89
N LEU A 78 9.87 -21.53 3.95
CA LEU A 78 11.22 -21.02 4.16
C LEU A 78 11.70 -20.16 2.97
N GLU A 79 10.80 -19.35 2.42
CA GLU A 79 11.05 -18.54 1.23
C GLU A 79 10.55 -17.09 1.38
N THR A 80 11.18 -16.22 0.61
CA THR A 80 10.74 -14.84 0.43
C THR A 80 9.58 -14.82 -0.56
N MET A 81 8.40 -14.40 -0.12
CA MET A 81 7.23 -14.26 -0.99
C MET A 81 7.31 -12.98 -1.83
N ALA A 82 7.71 -11.88 -1.19
CA ALA A 82 7.79 -10.58 -1.83
C ALA A 82 8.79 -9.69 -1.09
N THR A 83 9.28 -8.69 -1.80
CA THR A 83 10.06 -7.59 -1.24
C THR A 83 9.31 -6.30 -1.49
N GLY A 84 9.32 -5.41 -0.51
CA GLY A 84 8.75 -4.07 -0.63
C GLY A 84 9.66 -3.05 0.02
N GLU A 85 9.38 -1.79 -0.22
CA GLU A 85 10.10 -0.68 0.39
C GLU A 85 9.10 0.35 0.90
N HIS A 86 9.32 0.81 2.12
CA HIS A 86 8.69 2.02 2.62
C HIS A 86 9.79 2.92 3.14
N PHE A 87 10.20 3.87 2.29
CA PHE A 87 11.33 4.75 2.56
C PHE A 87 11.20 5.42 3.93
N MET A 88 12.26 5.34 4.73
CA MET A 88 12.31 5.90 6.10
C MET A 88 11.27 5.33 7.08
N ALA A 89 10.70 4.15 6.81
CA ALA A 89 9.75 3.52 7.71
C ALA A 89 10.30 3.43 9.15
N THR A 90 9.51 3.94 10.09
CA THR A 90 9.85 3.95 11.51
C THR A 90 9.23 2.78 12.24
N ASP A 91 8.02 2.40 11.85
CA ASP A 91 7.19 1.42 12.56
C ASP A 91 6.50 0.47 11.58
N ILE A 92 6.29 -0.76 12.05
CA ILE A 92 5.52 -1.81 11.36
C ILE A 92 4.56 -2.40 12.37
N ASP A 93 3.29 -2.53 11.99
CA ASP A 93 2.28 -3.17 12.83
C ASP A 93 1.39 -4.09 12.01
N TRP A 94 1.14 -5.28 12.56
CA TRP A 94 0.28 -6.27 11.94
C TRP A 94 -1.16 -6.08 12.42
N ASP A 95 -2.11 -6.28 11.52
CA ASP A 95 -3.51 -6.36 11.93
C ASP A 95 -3.73 -7.61 12.81
N SER A 96 -4.70 -7.56 13.71
CA SER A 96 -4.99 -8.67 14.63
C SER A 96 -5.30 -10.02 13.95
N THR A 97 -5.73 -10.01 12.68
CA THR A 97 -5.98 -11.24 11.89
C THR A 97 -4.74 -11.78 11.19
N GLY A 98 -3.68 -10.99 11.05
CA GLY A 98 -2.45 -11.37 10.38
C GLY A 98 -2.54 -11.38 8.85
N ARG A 99 -3.55 -10.74 8.27
CA ARG A 99 -3.78 -10.62 6.83
C ARG A 99 -3.21 -9.33 6.23
N PHE A 100 -3.10 -8.28 7.05
CA PHE A 100 -2.64 -6.98 6.63
C PHE A 100 -1.52 -6.47 7.53
N VAL A 101 -0.66 -5.68 6.94
CA VAL A 101 0.48 -5.04 7.60
C VAL A 101 0.40 -3.57 7.28
N ALA A 102 0.58 -2.73 8.28
CA ALA A 102 0.82 -1.31 8.06
C ALA A 102 2.29 -1.00 8.36
N THR A 103 2.94 -0.30 7.45
CA THR A 103 4.22 0.36 7.73
C THR A 103 3.99 1.86 7.75
N SER A 104 4.63 2.57 8.66
CA SER A 104 4.43 4.01 8.81
C SER A 104 5.72 4.78 8.97
N VAL A 105 5.69 6.03 8.50
CA VAL A 105 6.72 7.03 8.69
C VAL A 105 6.12 8.13 9.55
N THR A 106 6.60 8.19 10.79
CA THR A 106 6.16 9.22 11.74
C THR A 106 6.89 10.54 11.50
N SER A 107 6.35 11.62 12.07
CA SER A 107 6.84 13.00 11.97
C SER A 107 8.22 13.24 12.61
N VAL A 108 8.88 12.18 13.09
CA VAL A 108 10.29 12.20 13.43
C VAL A 108 11.14 12.46 12.18
N HIS A 109 10.65 12.05 11.00
CA HIS A 109 11.23 12.40 9.71
C HIS A 109 10.49 13.58 9.08
N GLN A 110 11.21 14.39 8.28
CA GLN A 110 10.65 15.59 7.63
C GLN A 110 9.88 15.28 6.33
N MET A 111 10.08 14.11 5.75
CA MET A 111 9.54 13.71 4.44
C MET A 111 8.83 12.36 4.54
N GLU A 112 8.03 12.02 3.52
CA GLU A 112 7.27 10.76 3.41
C GLU A 112 6.36 10.41 4.60
N ASN A 113 5.95 11.39 5.41
CA ASN A 113 5.06 11.15 6.56
C ASN A 113 3.74 10.52 6.10
N GLY A 114 3.33 9.45 6.76
CA GLY A 114 2.16 8.68 6.35
C GLY A 114 2.27 7.20 6.67
N PHE A 115 1.45 6.40 5.98
CA PHE A 115 1.45 4.95 6.12
C PHE A 115 1.17 4.26 4.79
N ILE A 116 1.69 3.04 4.67
CA ILE A 116 1.43 2.12 3.58
C ILE A 116 0.85 0.84 4.17
N MET A 117 -0.25 0.38 3.60
CA MET A 117 -0.88 -0.89 3.92
C MET A 117 -0.51 -1.93 2.87
N TRP A 118 -0.12 -3.09 3.37
CA TRP A 118 0.31 -4.24 2.58
C TRP A 118 -0.58 -5.44 2.90
N SER A 119 -0.77 -6.33 1.94
CA SER A 119 -1.24 -7.68 2.21
C SER A 119 -0.11 -8.49 2.89
N PHE A 120 -0.47 -9.59 3.54
CA PHE A 120 0.52 -10.54 4.07
C PHE A 120 1.46 -11.11 2.99
N SER A 121 1.03 -11.11 1.72
CA SER A 121 1.83 -11.56 0.57
C SER A 121 2.76 -10.48 0.02
N GLY A 122 2.76 -9.27 0.59
CA GLY A 122 3.60 -8.15 0.18
C GLY A 122 3.06 -7.28 -0.94
N GLN A 123 1.78 -7.43 -1.31
CA GLN A 123 1.13 -6.52 -2.26
C GLN A 123 0.80 -5.20 -1.55
N GLN A 124 1.22 -4.07 -2.10
CA GLN A 124 0.78 -2.76 -1.65
C GLN A 124 -0.72 -2.58 -1.97
N LEU A 125 -1.52 -2.31 -0.95
CA LEU A 125 -2.97 -2.14 -1.08
C LEU A 125 -3.37 -0.67 -1.03
N TYR A 126 -2.69 0.11 -0.20
CA TYR A 126 -3.06 1.50 0.03
C TYR A 126 -1.86 2.30 0.53
N LYS A 127 -1.70 3.53 0.05
CA LYS A 127 -0.67 4.48 0.49
C LYS A 127 -1.35 5.80 0.81
N VAL A 128 -1.08 6.33 2.01
CA VAL A 128 -1.56 7.64 2.43
C VAL A 128 -0.39 8.45 2.93
N GLN A 129 -0.13 9.56 2.25
CA GLN A 129 0.75 10.60 2.76
C GLN A 129 -0.06 11.57 3.61
N LYS A 130 0.47 11.92 4.77
CA LYS A 130 -0.17 12.84 5.72
C LYS A 130 0.90 13.66 6.42
N ASP A 131 0.80 14.98 6.28
CA ASP A 131 1.65 15.90 7.03
C ASP A 131 1.48 15.71 8.54
N ARG A 132 2.59 15.81 9.29
CA ARG A 132 2.63 15.63 10.75
C ARG A 132 1.94 14.33 11.20
N PHE A 133 2.31 13.22 10.58
CA PHE A 133 1.81 11.90 10.94
C PHE A 133 2.48 11.38 12.22
N TYR A 134 1.75 11.21 13.32
CA TYR A 134 2.38 10.84 14.60
C TYR A 134 2.34 9.34 14.90
N GLN A 135 1.26 8.64 14.54
CA GLN A 135 1.07 7.27 14.96
C GLN A 135 0.09 6.52 14.06
N PHE A 136 0.41 5.26 13.78
CA PHE A 136 -0.51 4.27 13.26
C PHE A 136 -0.77 3.21 14.34
N LEU A 137 -2.03 2.85 14.57
CA LEU A 137 -2.40 1.70 15.40
C LEU A 137 -3.60 0.99 14.79
N TRP A 138 -3.52 -0.33 14.68
CA TRP A 138 -4.69 -1.12 14.38
C TRP A 138 -5.68 -1.09 15.54
N ARG A 139 -6.97 -0.89 15.23
CA ARG A 139 -8.01 -1.02 16.25
C ARG A 139 -8.03 -2.47 16.76
N PRO A 140 -7.78 -2.71 18.07
CA PRO A 140 -7.82 -4.07 18.60
C PRO A 140 -9.19 -4.70 18.40
N ARG A 141 -9.22 -5.93 17.89
CA ARG A 141 -10.47 -6.67 17.69
C ARG A 141 -10.87 -7.37 18.99
N PRO A 142 -12.10 -7.17 19.51
CA PRO A 142 -12.56 -7.88 20.69
C PRO A 142 -12.57 -9.39 20.44
N PRO A 143 -12.51 -10.21 21.51
CA PRO A 143 -12.59 -11.66 21.39
C PRO A 143 -13.82 -12.10 20.60
N SER A 144 -13.65 -13.15 19.80
CA SER A 144 -14.74 -13.75 19.05
C SER A 144 -15.85 -14.21 20.01
N LEU A 145 -17.10 -13.99 19.60
CA LEU A 145 -18.28 -14.54 20.30
C LEU A 145 -18.51 -16.02 19.93
N LEU A 146 -17.77 -16.54 18.95
CA LEU A 146 -17.91 -17.92 18.50
C LEU A 146 -17.33 -18.88 19.53
N THR A 147 -18.00 -20.01 19.71
CA THR A 147 -17.43 -21.13 20.48
C THR A 147 -16.31 -21.80 19.66
N LYS A 148 -15.42 -22.53 20.33
CA LYS A 148 -14.36 -23.31 19.66
C LYS A 148 -14.89 -24.31 18.64
N GLU A 149 -16.11 -24.80 18.82
CA GLU A 149 -16.76 -25.70 17.87
C GLU A 149 -17.25 -24.96 16.63
N ASP A 150 -17.82 -23.78 16.82
CA ASP A 150 -18.29 -22.95 15.72
C ASP A 150 -17.13 -22.38 14.91
N GLU A 151 -16.01 -22.06 15.54
CA GLU A 151 -14.77 -21.71 14.84
C GLU A 151 -14.30 -22.85 13.92
N LYS A 152 -14.31 -24.10 14.41
CA LYS A 152 -13.94 -25.27 13.59
C LYS A 152 -14.92 -25.48 12.43
N LYS A 153 -16.22 -25.29 12.68
CA LYS A 153 -17.24 -25.36 11.62
C LYS A 153 -17.04 -24.25 10.59
N ALA A 154 -16.78 -23.02 11.03
CA ALA A 154 -16.53 -21.88 10.17
C ALA A 154 -15.33 -22.14 9.24
N VAL A 155 -14.21 -22.66 9.75
CA VAL A 155 -13.04 -23.00 8.92
C VAL A 155 -13.38 -24.04 7.83
N ARG A 156 -14.24 -25.01 8.13
CA ARG A 156 -14.70 -26.00 7.14
C ARG A 156 -15.63 -25.37 6.10
N LEU A 157 -16.56 -24.53 6.55
CA LEU A 157 -17.51 -23.83 5.69
C LEU A 157 -16.82 -22.82 4.77
N VAL A 158 -15.76 -22.17 5.23
CA VAL A 158 -14.95 -21.26 4.39
C VAL A 158 -14.41 -22.00 3.17
N LYS A 159 -13.91 -23.24 3.32
CA LYS A 159 -13.43 -24.02 2.17
C LYS A 159 -14.55 -24.37 1.18
N GLN A 160 -15.74 -24.66 1.70
CA GLN A 160 -16.91 -25.02 0.87
C GLN A 160 -17.48 -23.80 0.15
N ASN A 161 -17.52 -22.66 0.82
CA ASN A 161 -18.11 -21.43 0.33
C ASN A 161 -17.11 -20.48 -0.32
N ALA A 162 -15.82 -20.84 -0.40
CA ALA A 162 -14.75 -19.97 -0.91
C ALA A 162 -15.11 -19.41 -2.30
N LYS A 163 -15.49 -20.30 -3.22
CA LYS A 163 -15.88 -19.90 -4.58
C LYS A 163 -17.09 -18.98 -4.59
N ARG A 164 -18.10 -19.24 -3.75
CA ARG A 164 -19.28 -18.38 -3.64
C ARG A 164 -18.91 -17.00 -3.13
N TYR A 165 -18.08 -16.91 -2.09
CA TYR A 165 -17.63 -15.62 -1.54
C TYR A 165 -16.78 -14.84 -2.54
N GLU A 166 -15.94 -15.52 -3.31
CA GLU A 166 -15.15 -14.90 -4.37
C GLU A 166 -16.05 -14.32 -5.48
N GLU A 167 -17.05 -15.08 -5.93
CA GLU A 167 -18.05 -14.59 -6.90
C GLU A 167 -18.88 -13.41 -6.35
N GLU A 168 -19.31 -13.47 -5.09
CA GLU A 168 -20.04 -12.38 -4.42
C GLU A 168 -19.17 -11.11 -4.28
N ASP A 169 -17.91 -11.25 -3.84
CA ASP A 169 -16.97 -10.14 -3.69
C ASP A 169 -16.62 -9.50 -5.05
N GLU A 170 -16.46 -10.31 -6.10
CA GLU A 170 -16.25 -9.80 -7.46
C GLU A 170 -17.46 -9.02 -7.99
N LEU A 171 -18.67 -9.49 -7.70
CA LEU A 171 -19.90 -8.79 -8.11
C LEU A 171 -20.03 -7.44 -7.38
N ILE A 172 -19.71 -7.40 -6.09
CA ILE A 172 -19.72 -6.16 -5.31
C ILE A 172 -18.70 -5.16 -5.87
N LYS A 173 -17.46 -5.61 -6.14
CA LYS A 173 -16.43 -4.76 -6.75
C LYS A 173 -16.86 -4.22 -8.11
N ARG A 174 -17.38 -5.10 -8.99
CA ARG A 174 -17.90 -4.69 -10.30
C ARG A 174 -19.02 -3.66 -10.19
N GLY A 175 -19.92 -3.82 -9.21
CA GLY A 175 -20.98 -2.85 -8.94
C GLY A 175 -20.44 -1.49 -8.50
N GLN A 176 -19.46 -1.47 -7.59
CA GLN A 176 -18.80 -0.24 -7.13
C GLN A 176 -18.04 0.47 -8.25
N ASP A 177 -17.32 -0.29 -9.08
CA ASP A 177 -16.59 0.25 -10.23
C ASP A 177 -17.55 0.84 -11.26
N GLN A 178 -18.68 0.18 -11.50
CA GLN A 178 -19.72 0.68 -12.40
C GLN A 178 -20.34 1.98 -11.87
N GLU A 179 -20.71 2.04 -10.59
CA GLU A 179 -21.28 3.24 -9.97
C GLU A 179 -20.31 4.43 -10.05
N LEU A 180 -19.03 4.21 -9.73
CA LEU A 180 -17.98 5.23 -9.86
C LEU A 180 -17.80 5.70 -11.32
N MET A 181 -17.88 4.78 -12.27
CA MET A 181 -17.79 5.11 -13.70
C MET A 181 -19.01 5.91 -14.18
N GLU A 182 -20.21 5.55 -13.73
CA GLU A 182 -21.44 6.28 -14.05
C GLU A 182 -21.38 7.71 -13.50
N ASP A 183 -20.96 7.89 -12.25
CA ASP A 183 -20.75 9.21 -11.64
C ASP A 183 -19.71 10.04 -12.42
N ARG A 184 -18.59 9.43 -12.82
CA ARG A 184 -17.56 10.08 -13.65
C ARG A 184 -18.12 10.51 -15.01
N VAL A 185 -18.87 9.64 -15.69
CA VAL A 185 -19.50 9.94 -16.98
C VAL A 185 -20.52 11.06 -16.84
N GLU A 186 -21.35 11.05 -15.79
CA GLU A 186 -22.33 12.11 -15.56
C GLU A 186 -21.66 13.44 -15.27
N LEU A 187 -20.59 13.45 -14.46
CA LEU A 187 -19.82 14.66 -14.16
C LEU A 187 -19.18 15.23 -15.43
N MET A 188 -18.56 14.38 -16.26
CA MET A 188 -17.99 14.78 -17.55
C MET A 188 -19.07 15.34 -18.49
N ARG A 189 -20.25 14.71 -18.55
CA ARG A 189 -21.37 15.21 -19.35
C ARG A 189 -21.82 16.60 -18.90
N LYS A 190 -21.95 16.83 -17.59
CA LYS A 190 -22.28 18.15 -17.02
C LYS A 190 -21.21 19.19 -17.35
N PHE A 191 -19.94 18.81 -17.29
CA PHE A 191 -18.82 19.69 -17.62
C PHE A 191 -18.83 20.11 -19.11
N TYR A 192 -19.00 19.16 -20.04
CA TYR A 192 -19.09 19.49 -21.46
C TYR A 192 -20.32 20.34 -21.80
N ALA A 193 -21.47 20.03 -21.22
CA ALA A 193 -22.67 20.85 -21.40
C ALA A 193 -22.47 22.29 -20.91
N PHE A 194 -21.72 22.49 -19.82
CA PHE A 194 -21.34 23.82 -19.34
C PHE A 194 -20.38 24.55 -20.30
N LEU A 195 -19.40 23.85 -20.89
CA LEU A 195 -18.50 24.42 -21.88
C LEU A 195 -19.24 24.85 -23.15
N ASP A 196 -20.15 24.01 -23.65
CA ASP A 196 -20.94 24.30 -24.85
C ASP A 196 -21.89 25.48 -24.61
N ALA A 197 -22.62 25.50 -23.49
CA ALA A 197 -23.48 26.62 -23.14
C ALA A 197 -22.70 27.94 -23.01
N ASN A 198 -21.50 27.91 -22.44
CA ASN A 198 -20.63 29.09 -22.36
C ASN A 198 -20.09 29.52 -23.71
N ARG A 199 -19.78 28.57 -24.61
CA ARG A 199 -19.36 28.85 -25.99
C ARG A 199 -20.49 29.56 -26.73
N GLU A 200 -21.70 29.00 -26.72
CA GLU A 200 -22.88 29.59 -27.35
C GLU A 200 -23.20 30.99 -26.78
N ALA A 201 -23.15 31.16 -25.46
CA ALA A 201 -23.38 32.46 -24.83
C ALA A 201 -22.31 33.50 -25.20
N ARG A 202 -21.04 33.07 -25.39
CA ARG A 202 -19.97 33.93 -25.88
C ARG A 202 -20.21 34.33 -27.33
N GLU A 203 -20.55 33.40 -28.21
CA GLU A 203 -20.86 33.68 -29.62
C GLU A 203 -22.04 34.66 -29.75
N LEU A 204 -23.13 34.42 -29.02
CA LEU A 204 -24.31 35.31 -29.01
C LEU A 204 -23.99 36.74 -28.54
N THR A 205 -23.04 36.90 -27.62
CA THR A 205 -22.65 38.21 -27.09
C THR A 205 -21.46 38.82 -27.81
N GLU A 206 -20.86 38.13 -28.79
CA GLU A 206 -19.63 38.53 -29.46
C GLU A 206 -19.74 39.90 -30.12
N ALA A 207 -20.77 40.13 -30.94
CA ALA A 207 -20.98 41.42 -31.61
C ALA A 207 -21.11 42.59 -30.61
N ARG A 208 -21.85 42.38 -29.51
CA ARG A 208 -21.98 43.37 -28.43
C ARG A 208 -20.68 43.58 -27.66
N ARG A 209 -19.92 42.50 -27.40
CA ARG A 209 -18.63 42.56 -26.70
C ARG A 209 -17.58 43.29 -27.54
N LYS A 210 -17.57 43.06 -28.85
CA LYS A 210 -16.67 43.72 -29.82
C LYS A 210 -16.99 45.21 -29.96
N ASP A 211 -18.27 45.57 -30.00
CA ASP A 211 -18.73 46.97 -30.01
C ASP A 211 -18.31 47.72 -28.74
N MET A 212 -18.55 47.14 -27.55
CA MET A 212 -18.12 47.74 -26.28
C MET A 212 -16.60 47.81 -26.09
N ARG A 213 -15.81 47.11 -26.93
CA ARG A 213 -14.34 47.13 -26.94
C ARG A 213 -13.76 47.94 -28.11
N GLY A 214 -14.58 48.75 -28.78
CA GLY A 214 -14.11 49.62 -29.86
C GLY A 214 -13.64 48.86 -31.11
N GLY A 215 -14.20 47.68 -31.37
CA GLY A 215 -13.88 46.84 -32.54
C GLY A 215 -12.78 45.80 -32.30
N TYR A 216 -12.14 45.79 -31.13
CA TYR A 216 -11.11 44.81 -30.79
C TYR A 216 -11.73 43.49 -30.30
N ASP A 217 -11.39 42.40 -30.96
CA ASP A 217 -11.82 41.05 -30.60
C ASP A 217 -10.65 40.31 -29.94
N SER A 218 -10.75 40.08 -28.63
CA SER A 218 -9.75 39.31 -27.88
C SER A 218 -10.05 37.80 -27.91
N GLY A 219 -10.99 37.34 -28.74
CA GLY A 219 -11.37 35.93 -28.85
C GLY A 219 -10.31 35.06 -29.54
N GLU A 220 -9.60 35.61 -30.53
CA GLU A 220 -8.57 34.88 -31.30
C GLU A 220 -7.28 34.63 -30.48
N GLU A 221 -6.95 35.46 -29.50
CA GLU A 221 -5.71 35.33 -28.70
C GLU A 221 -5.77 34.27 -27.59
N LEU A 222 -6.94 33.69 -27.34
CA LEU A 222 -7.20 32.76 -26.24
C LEU A 222 -7.73 31.40 -26.74
N GLU A 223 -7.22 30.91 -27.87
CA GLU A 223 -7.20 29.47 -28.13
C GLU A 223 -6.25 28.81 -27.12
N THR A 224 -6.68 28.69 -25.87
CA THR A 224 -6.05 27.74 -24.96
C THR A 224 -6.46 26.38 -25.48
N ALA A 225 -5.57 25.72 -26.22
CA ALA A 225 -5.75 24.35 -26.66
C ALA A 225 -6.02 23.50 -25.41
N VAL A 226 -7.28 23.13 -25.19
CA VAL A 226 -7.65 22.18 -24.15
C VAL A 226 -7.27 20.81 -24.70
N GLU A 227 -6.04 20.40 -24.46
CA GLU A 227 -5.60 19.03 -24.67
C GLU A 227 -6.36 18.15 -23.67
N THR A 228 -7.36 17.41 -24.16
CA THR A 228 -7.99 16.32 -23.41
C THR A 228 -6.96 15.21 -23.22
N ILE A 229 -6.17 15.31 -22.16
CA ILE A 229 -5.31 14.22 -21.70
C ILE A 229 -6.24 13.18 -21.08
N GLN A 230 -6.42 12.03 -21.75
CA GLN A 230 -6.97 10.85 -21.10
C GLN A 230 -5.94 10.36 -20.08
N MET A 231 -6.06 10.82 -18.83
CA MET A 231 -5.31 10.24 -17.73
C MET A 231 -5.97 8.91 -17.37
N GLU A 232 -5.47 7.82 -17.95
CA GLU A 232 -5.56 6.53 -17.26
C GLU A 232 -4.82 6.70 -15.94
N GLU A 233 -5.55 6.74 -14.84
CA GLU A 233 -4.98 6.66 -13.50
C GLU A 233 -4.44 5.24 -13.31
N GLN A 234 -3.32 4.93 -13.95
CA GLN A 234 -2.46 3.86 -13.47
C GLN A 234 -1.99 4.30 -12.09
N ILE A 235 -2.41 3.56 -11.06
CA ILE A 235 -1.81 3.62 -9.73
C ILE A 235 -0.37 3.10 -9.87
N GLY A 236 0.50 3.95 -10.40
CA GLY A 236 1.93 3.74 -10.57
C GLY A 236 2.66 4.37 -9.40
N GLU A 237 3.62 3.62 -8.85
CA GLU A 237 4.49 4.06 -7.76
C GLU A 237 5.21 5.38 -8.11
N PRO A 238 5.39 6.31 -7.16
CA PRO A 238 6.10 7.54 -7.42
C PRO A 238 7.58 7.24 -7.65
N SER A 239 8.04 7.32 -8.90
CA SER A 239 9.47 7.37 -9.23
C SER A 239 9.96 8.81 -9.13
N GLU A 240 10.81 9.11 -8.16
CA GLU A 240 11.55 10.37 -8.11
C GLU A 240 12.70 10.35 -9.13
N GLU A 241 12.66 11.25 -10.11
CA GLU A 241 13.83 11.55 -10.96
C GLU A 241 14.79 12.47 -10.20
N ILE A 242 15.98 11.96 -9.88
CA ILE A 242 17.08 12.76 -9.32
C ILE A 242 17.68 13.60 -10.45
N VAL A 243 17.39 14.90 -10.48
CA VAL A 243 18.09 15.84 -11.37
C VAL A 243 19.47 16.14 -10.80
N THR A 244 20.50 15.46 -11.30
CA THR A 244 21.90 15.88 -11.09
C THR A 244 22.25 16.99 -12.09
N GLY A 245 22.11 18.25 -11.66
CA GLY A 245 22.66 19.40 -12.37
C GLY A 245 24.11 19.69 -11.94
N PRO A 246 25.01 20.12 -12.85
CA PRO A 246 26.39 20.44 -12.48
C PRO A 246 26.42 21.77 -11.74
N TRP A 247 26.98 21.75 -10.52
CA TRP A 247 27.33 22.97 -9.78
C TRP A 247 28.48 23.67 -10.51
N ASN A 248 28.16 24.62 -11.37
CA ASN A 248 29.15 25.59 -11.83
C ASN A 248 29.24 26.72 -10.80
N SER A 249 30.44 26.82 -10.22
CA SER A 249 30.92 27.98 -9.47
C SER A 249 30.63 29.30 -10.20
N HIS A 250 30.35 30.38 -9.46
CA HIS A 250 31.04 31.66 -9.57
C HIS A 250 30.56 32.62 -8.47
N PHE A 251 31.55 33.12 -7.71
CA PHE A 251 31.57 34.13 -6.64
C PHE A 251 31.00 33.78 -5.26
#